data_AF-A0A814WSK6-F1
#
_entry.id   AF-A0A814WSK6-F1
#
_cell.length_a   1.000
_cell.length_b   1.000
_cell.length_c   1.000
_cell.angle_alpha   90.00
_cell.angle_beta   90.00
_cell.angle_gamma   90.00
#
_symmetry.space_group_name_H-M   'P 1'
#
loop_
_entity.id
_entity.type
_entity.pdbx_description
1 polymer ?
#
loop_
_entity_poly.entity_id
_entity_poly.type
_entity_poly.pdbx_seq_one_letter_code
_entity_poly.pdbx_strand_id
1 'polypeptide(L)'
;MSSIWLNYYSQDQQLSQHLYKLLALTLNLDEHWFDNKISLQAQNHFNGDLVSRWTNDHWISTPHRVIASLNNNSACQSIASFCQININEIVTCIPTCYSKNKPSKYPPIRS
;
A
#
# COMPACT_ATOMS: atom_id res chain seq x y z
N MET A 1 -6.14 26.48 -2.50
CA MET A 1 -6.66 25.12 -2.83
C MET A 1 -8.10 25.04 -2.34
N SER A 2 -9.01 24.41 -3.09
CA SER A 2 -10.43 24.36 -2.66
C SER A 2 -10.59 23.45 -1.43
N SER A 3 -11.58 23.76 -0.58
CA SER A 3 -11.91 22.98 0.62
C SER A 3 -12.26 21.51 0.31
N ILE A 4 -12.77 21.23 -0.89
CA ILE A 4 -13.13 19.89 -1.35
C ILE A 4 -11.90 18.99 -1.47
N TRP A 5 -10.82 19.49 -2.08
CA TRP A 5 -9.59 18.70 -2.22
C TRP A 5 -8.95 18.39 -0.88
N LEU A 6 -8.92 19.36 0.04
CA LEU A 6 -8.39 19.14 1.39
C LEU A 6 -9.20 18.08 2.15
N ASN A 7 -10.52 18.12 2.06
CA ASN A 7 -11.38 17.10 2.68
C ASN A 7 -11.17 15.72 2.05
N TYR A 8 -11.09 15.65 0.71
CA TYR A 8 -10.81 14.40 -0.01
C TYR A 8 -9.50 13.75 0.49
N TYR A 9 -8.40 14.51 0.51
CA TYR A 9 -7.11 13.98 0.96
C TYR A 9 -7.14 13.58 2.45
N SER A 10 -7.86 14.32 3.30
CA SER A 10 -8.02 13.95 4.71
C SER A 10 -8.78 12.62 4.87
N GLN A 11 -9.84 12.40 4.10
CA GLN A 11 -10.63 11.15 4.16
C GLN A 11 -9.82 9.97 3.62
N ASP A 12 -9.10 10.19 2.52
CA ASP A 12 -8.23 9.20 1.91
C ASP A 12 -7.09 8.76 2.84
N GLN A 13 -6.50 9.71 3.56
CA GLN A 13 -5.49 9.44 4.58
C GLN A 13 -6.05 8.62 5.76
N GLN A 14 -7.25 8.95 6.25
CA GLN A 14 -7.91 8.18 7.31
C GLN A 14 -8.22 6.75 6.86
N LEU A 15 -8.72 6.58 5.63
CA LEU A 15 -8.96 5.27 5.04
C LEU A 15 -7.66 4.46 4.94
N SER A 16 -6.58 5.08 4.44
CA SER A 16 -5.26 4.46 4.32
C SER A 16 -4.75 3.93 5.66
N GLN A 17 -4.84 4.74 6.72
CA GLN A 17 -4.45 4.33 8.08
C GLN A 17 -5.29 3.13 8.55
N HIS A 18 -6.60 3.16 8.32
CA HIS A 18 -7.47 2.06 8.71
C HIS A 18 -7.13 0.76 7.98
N LEU A 19 -6.87 0.83 6.68
CA LEU A 19 -6.48 -0.34 5.86
C LEU A 19 -5.18 -0.97 6.35
N TYR A 20 -4.19 -0.17 6.75
CA TYR A 20 -2.93 -0.72 7.28
C TYR A 20 -3.09 -1.42 8.62
N LYS A 21 -3.97 -0.92 9.49
CA LYS A 21 -4.30 -1.61 10.74
C LYS A 21 -4.91 -2.99 10.47
N LEU A 22 -5.86 -3.06 9.54
CA LEU A 22 -6.44 -4.33 9.11
C LEU A 22 -5.39 -5.26 8.51
N LEU A 23 -4.51 -4.75 7.64
CA LEU A 23 -3.40 -5.53 7.09
C LEU A 23 -2.50 -6.09 8.20
N ALA A 24 -2.12 -5.28 9.19
CA ALA A 24 -1.30 -5.72 10.32
C ALA A 24 -1.97 -6.87 11.09
N LEU A 25 -3.25 -6.72 11.42
CA LEU A 25 -4.03 -7.73 12.12
C LEU A 25 -4.12 -9.04 11.31
N THR A 26 -4.29 -8.97 9.98
CA THR A 26 -4.32 -10.18 9.14
C THR A 26 -3.00 -10.95 9.15
N LEU A 27 -1.89 -10.25 9.40
CA LEU A 27 -0.54 -10.81 9.49
C LEU A 27 -0.16 -11.20 10.92
N ASN A 28 -1.12 -11.17 11.84
CA ASN A 28 -0.92 -11.45 13.27
C ASN A 28 0.16 -10.54 13.90
N LEU A 29 0.15 -9.26 13.50
CA LEU A 29 0.97 -8.19 14.06
C LEU A 29 0.12 -7.32 14.99
N ASP A 30 0.81 -6.45 15.74
CA ASP A 30 0.17 -5.33 16.44
C ASP A 30 -0.55 -4.41 15.44
N GLU A 31 -1.73 -3.90 15.78
CA GLU A 31 -2.52 -3.08 14.87
C GLU A 31 -1.80 -1.80 14.43
N HIS A 32 -0.88 -1.28 15.25
CA HIS A 32 -0.09 -0.07 15.00
C HIS A 32 1.28 -0.36 14.37
N TRP A 33 1.55 -1.59 13.94
CA TRP A 33 2.87 -1.99 13.42
C TRP A 33 3.38 -1.12 12.26
N PHE A 34 2.48 -0.63 11.41
CA PHE A 34 2.83 0.21 10.27
C PHE A 34 2.93 1.70 10.58
N ASP A 35 2.56 2.17 11.77
CA ASP A 35 2.44 3.61 12.09
C ASP A 35 3.76 4.37 11.93
N ASN A 36 4.90 3.71 12.18
CA ASN A 36 6.24 4.30 11.98
C ASN A 36 6.83 4.06 10.59
N LYS A 37 6.08 3.39 9.70
CA LYS A 37 6.49 3.03 8.34
C LYS A 37 5.72 3.78 7.28
N ILE A 38 4.66 4.49 7.67
CA ILE A 38 3.79 5.24 6.77
C ILE A 38 3.92 6.74 7.07
N SER A 39 4.06 7.53 6.02
CA SER A 39 4.20 8.99 6.12
C SER A 39 2.84 9.66 5.90
N LEU A 40 2.51 10.62 6.75
CA LEU A 40 1.34 11.50 6.57
C LEU A 40 1.56 12.59 5.50
N GLN A 41 2.79 12.75 5.01
CA GLN A 41 3.20 13.88 4.16
C GLN A 41 3.90 13.47 2.86
N ALA A 42 4.14 12.17 2.66
CA ALA A 42 4.80 11.74 1.46
C ALA A 42 3.85 11.98 0.27
N GLN A 43 4.42 12.49 -0.81
CA GLN A 43 3.85 12.46 -2.15
C GLN A 43 4.76 11.54 -2.96
N ASN A 44 4.61 10.22 -2.87
CA ASN A 44 5.06 9.18 -3.81
C ASN A 44 4.57 7.76 -3.44
N HIS A 45 4.23 6.99 -4.48
CA HIS A 45 3.43 5.76 -4.60
C HIS A 45 3.55 4.64 -3.54
N PHE A 46 2.38 4.18 -3.07
CA PHE A 46 2.14 2.79 -2.66
C PHE A 46 2.27 1.86 -3.85
N ASN A 47 2.96 0.74 -3.70
CA ASN A 47 2.95 -0.32 -4.68
C ASN A 47 2.56 -1.64 -4.00
N GLY A 48 1.58 -2.35 -4.56
CA GLY A 48 1.23 -3.71 -4.13
C GLY A 48 2.42 -4.66 -4.12
N ASP A 49 3.45 -4.37 -4.93
CA ASP A 49 4.71 -5.12 -4.94
C ASP A 49 5.47 -5.00 -3.61
N LEU A 50 5.41 -3.83 -2.95
CA LEU A 50 6.04 -3.64 -1.64
C LEU A 50 5.33 -4.47 -0.58
N VAL A 51 3.99 -4.53 -0.62
CA VAL A 51 3.20 -5.40 0.27
C VAL A 51 3.52 -6.87 0.00
N SER A 52 3.66 -7.26 -1.27
CA SER A 52 4.01 -8.64 -1.62
C SER A 52 5.38 -9.03 -1.07
N ARG A 53 6.36 -8.12 -1.17
CA ARG A 53 7.70 -8.30 -0.60
C ARG A 53 7.69 -8.38 0.91
N TRP A 54 7.00 -7.46 1.59
CA TRP A 54 6.85 -7.49 3.05
C TRP A 54 6.24 -8.80 3.52
N THR A 55 5.23 -9.29 2.81
CA THR A 55 4.43 -10.43 3.25
C THR A 55 4.90 -11.78 2.69
N ASN A 56 6.05 -11.81 2.00
CA ASN A 56 6.62 -13.02 1.41
C ASN A 56 5.62 -13.75 0.48
N ASP A 57 4.91 -12.95 -0.34
CA ASP A 57 3.79 -13.34 -1.22
C ASP A 57 2.58 -13.95 -0.51
N HIS A 58 2.36 -13.64 0.77
CA HIS A 58 1.07 -13.95 1.39
C HIS A 58 -0.05 -13.10 0.77
N TRP A 59 0.26 -11.83 0.50
CA TRP A 59 -0.54 -10.93 -0.32
C TRP A 59 0.17 -10.73 -1.65
N ILE A 60 -0.55 -10.85 -2.76
CA ILE A 60 0.03 -10.82 -4.11
C ILE A 60 -0.42 -9.57 -4.85
N SER A 61 0.54 -8.84 -5.43
CA SER A 61 0.31 -7.73 -6.34
C SER A 61 -0.22 -8.26 -7.67
N THR A 62 -1.49 -8.03 -7.96
CA THR A 62 -2.12 -8.52 -9.20
C THR A 62 -2.01 -7.48 -10.32
N PRO A 63 -1.57 -7.86 -11.53
CA PRO A 63 -1.57 -6.96 -12.68
C PRO A 63 -3.01 -6.56 -13.03
N HIS A 64 -3.23 -5.27 -13.27
CA HIS A 64 -4.52 -4.73 -13.68
C HIS A 64 -4.32 -3.69 -14.79
N ARG A 65 -5.33 -3.54 -15.67
CA ARG A 65 -5.29 -2.61 -16.81
C ARG A 65 -6.65 -1.98 -17.04
N VAL A 66 -6.65 -0.74 -17.53
CA VAL A 66 -7.86 -0.07 -18.03
C VAL A 66 -7.95 -0.32 -19.53
N ILE A 67 -9.13 -0.77 -19.99
CA ILE A 67 -9.40 -0.96 -21.42
C ILE A 67 -10.14 0.28 -21.92
N ALA A 68 -9.64 0.88 -23.01
CA ALA A 68 -10.29 2.02 -23.63
C ALA A 68 -11.70 1.64 -24.09
N SER A 69 -12.65 2.54 -23.88
CA SER A 69 -14.01 2.32 -24.35
C SER A 69 -14.07 2.38 -25.88
N LEU A 70 -14.89 1.49 -26.47
CA LEU A 70 -15.16 1.47 -27.90
C LEU A 70 -16.13 2.58 -28.34
N ASN A 71 -16.74 3.29 -27.39
CA ASN A 71 -17.67 4.38 -27.67
C ASN A 71 -16.98 5.74 -27.51
N ASN A 72 -16.89 6.50 -28.60
CA ASN A 72 -16.26 7.82 -28.66
C ASN A 72 -16.91 8.87 -27.73
N ASN A 73 -18.10 8.63 -27.19
CA ASN A 73 -18.80 9.53 -26.26
C ASN A 73 -18.73 9.09 -24.79
N SER A 74 -17.93 8.09 -24.44
CA SER A 74 -17.79 7.63 -23.05
C SER A 74 -16.53 8.18 -22.39
N ALA A 75 -16.68 9.31 -21.71
CA ALA A 75 -15.64 9.80 -20.81
C ALA A 75 -15.59 8.90 -19.57
N CYS A 76 -14.44 8.30 -19.30
CA CYS A 76 -14.16 7.61 -18.04
C CYS A 76 -13.17 8.45 -17.24
N GLN A 77 -13.57 8.91 -16.06
CA GLN A 77 -12.71 9.59 -15.11
C GLN A 77 -12.58 8.72 -13.86
N SER A 78 -11.35 8.50 -13.43
CA SER A 78 -11.04 7.79 -12.19
C SER A 78 -9.99 8.58 -11.42
N ILE A 79 -10.03 8.41 -10.09
CA ILE A 79 -9.03 8.96 -9.18
C ILE A 79 -8.45 7.76 -8.44
N ALA A 80 -7.16 7.50 -8.65
CA ALA A 80 -6.43 6.49 -7.90
C ALA A 80 -5.75 7.15 -6.71
N SER A 81 -5.96 6.59 -5.52
CA SER A 81 -5.16 6.96 -4.35
C SER A 81 -4.25 5.81 -3.92
N PHE A 82 -3.09 6.18 -3.39
CA PHE A 82 -2.00 5.28 -3.04
C PHE A 82 -1.54 5.56 -1.61
N CYS A 83 -1.62 4.54 -0.73
CA CYS A 83 -1.18 4.58 0.67
C CYS A 83 0.35 4.51 0.84
N GLN A 84 1.02 5.54 1.33
CA GLN A 84 2.48 5.63 1.15
C GLN A 84 3.30 5.15 2.36
N ILE A 85 4.50 4.65 2.08
CA ILE A 85 5.49 4.31 3.09
C ILE A 85 6.51 5.46 3.25
N ASN A 86 7.20 5.50 4.38
CA ASN A 86 8.24 6.49 4.65
C ASN A 86 9.37 6.37 3.62
N ILE A 87 9.88 7.51 3.16
CA ILE A 87 11.10 7.53 2.35
C ILE A 87 12.23 6.89 3.15
N ASN A 88 13.09 6.14 2.48
CA ASN A 88 14.17 5.38 3.09
C ASN A 88 13.74 4.24 4.03
N GLU A 89 12.46 3.85 4.04
CA GLU A 89 12.02 2.67 4.78
C GLU A 89 12.67 1.42 4.17
N ILE A 90 13.15 0.54 5.05
CA ILE A 90 13.74 -0.73 4.63
C ILE A 90 12.61 -1.76 4.53
N VAL A 91 12.31 -2.17 3.31
CA VAL A 91 11.32 -3.20 3.03
C VAL A 91 12.01 -4.56 3.15
N THR A 92 11.83 -5.20 4.30
CA THR A 92 12.30 -6.55 4.59
C THR A 92 11.13 -7.44 4.98
N CYS A 93 11.26 -8.75 4.77
CA CYS A 93 10.20 -9.71 5.08
C CYS A 93 9.76 -9.59 6.55
N ILE A 94 8.44 -9.48 6.74
CA ILE A 94 7.82 -9.36 8.06
C ILE A 94 8.06 -10.64 8.86
N PRO A 95 8.40 -10.58 10.16
CA PRO A 95 8.71 -11.75 10.99
C PRO A 95 7.65 -12.86 10.96
N THR A 96 6.37 -12.52 10.86
CA THR A 96 5.26 -13.49 10.81
C THR A 96 5.10 -14.15 9.44
N CYS A 97 5.81 -13.67 8.41
CA CYS A 97 5.68 -14.12 7.02
C CYS A 97 6.79 -15.10 6.56
N TYR A 98 7.75 -15.42 7.43
CA TYR A 98 8.79 -16.41 7.15
C TYR A 98 9.04 -17.33 8.35
N SER A 99 9.62 -18.50 8.07
CA SER A 99 10.02 -19.49 9.08
C SER A 99 11.17 -20.34 8.54
N LYS A 100 11.69 -21.27 9.36
CA LYS A 100 12.70 -22.24 8.90
C LYS A 100 12.25 -23.04 7.68
N ASN A 101 10.95 -23.32 7.58
CA ASN A 101 10.37 -24.08 6.47
C ASN A 101 9.91 -23.19 5.29
N LYS A 102 9.79 -21.88 5.51
CA LYS A 102 9.44 -20.88 4.50
C LYS A 102 10.39 -19.67 4.63
N PRO A 103 11.62 -19.73 4.09
CA PRO A 103 12.56 -18.62 4.21
C PRO A 103 12.05 -17.35 3.50
N SER A 104 12.66 -16.21 3.82
CA SER A 104 12.41 -14.95 3.09
C SER A 104 12.82 -15.11 1.63
N LYS A 105 11.90 -14.84 0.70
CA LYS A 105 12.16 -14.92 -0.74
C LYS A 105 12.96 -13.73 -1.28
N TYR A 106 12.81 -12.56 -0.64
CA TYR A 106 13.31 -11.30 -1.17
C TYR A 106 14.43 -10.74 -0.29
N PRO A 107 15.51 -10.20 -0.89
CA PRO A 107 16.47 -9.41 -0.15
C PRO A 107 15.85 -8.06 0.26
N PRO A 108 16.33 -7.43 1.36
CA PRO A 108 15.87 -6.11 1.76
C PRO A 108 16.10 -5.07 0.65
N ILE A 109 15.12 -4.20 0.43
CA ILE A 109 15.25 -3.03 -0.47
C ILE A 109 14.96 -1.74 0.29
N ARG A 110 15.43 -0.62 -0.23
CA ARG A 110 15.11 0.73 0.25
C ARG A 110 14.08 1.36 -0.68
N SER A 111 13.04 1.99 -0.11
CA SER A 111 12.03 2.76 -0.85
C SER A 111 12.61 4.02 -1.48
#